data_AF-A0A958GZW5-F1
#
_entry.id   AF-A0A958GZW5-F1
#
_cell.length_a   1.000
_cell.length_b   1.000
_cell.length_c   1.000
_cell.angle_alpha   90.00
_cell.angle_beta   90.00
_cell.angle_gamma   90.00
#
_symmetry.space_group_name_H-M   'P 1'
#
loop_
_entity.id
_entity.type
_entity.pdbx_description
1 polymer ?
#
loop_
_entity_poly.entity_id
_entity_poly.type
_entity_poly.pdbx_seq_one_letter_code
_entity_poly.pdbx_strand_id
1 'polypeptide(L)'
;MDTEIPLSKLQTDIHNALKSWHDPHLDTSSLDYLQLYQQATVGSSVSVRRATNEILLEALETLAVEHEHSANLLRLHFLDGMLMHAVANRLNIGQSTAYRKQQEALHQLALIIQAKENQARIEYQTHLEKRLRLPPNPQLFGVEDRLNGLLEALTAPATSWLTSVEGLGGIGKTALVNAVIRRPELIVEFQDIAWVSAKTRAFFPGMGFENETSPALTVETLIDTLLEQFNQTALLTQSPQEKKAALIRLLKQAPYLIVVDNLETMIDFQT
;
A
#
# COMPACT_ATOMS: atom_id res chain seq x y z
N MET A 1 13.41 0.08 11.43
CA MET A 1 13.54 1.54 11.52
C MET A 1 12.40 2.09 10.72
N ASP A 2 11.44 2.74 11.37
CA ASP A 2 10.37 3.45 10.67
C ASP A 2 11.02 4.52 9.80
N THR A 3 10.88 4.41 8.49
CA THR A 3 11.16 5.50 7.56
C THR A 3 10.07 6.55 7.73
N GLU A 4 10.19 7.30 8.82
CA GLU A 4 9.33 8.44 9.11
C GLU A 4 9.58 9.49 8.03
N ILE A 5 8.54 9.81 7.27
CA ILE A 5 8.63 10.78 6.18
C ILE A 5 8.93 12.15 6.80
N PRO A 6 10.05 12.82 6.46
CA PRO A 6 10.35 14.13 7.00
C PRO A 6 9.25 15.12 6.65
N LEU A 7 8.70 15.79 7.66
CA LEU A 7 7.57 16.71 7.47
C LEU A 7 7.87 17.83 6.46
N SER A 8 9.11 18.29 6.38
CA SER A 8 9.56 19.27 5.40
C SER A 8 9.51 18.77 3.95
N LYS A 9 9.83 17.48 3.73
CA LYS A 9 9.68 16.82 2.43
C LYS A 9 8.20 16.72 2.09
N LEU A 10 7.38 16.20 3.01
CA LEU A 10 5.94 16.05 2.80
C LEU A 10 5.28 17.39 2.48
N GLN A 11 5.62 18.46 3.21
CA GLN A 11 5.11 19.81 2.94
C GLN A 11 5.47 20.31 1.52
N THR A 12 6.70 20.03 1.06
CA THR A 12 7.15 20.38 -0.29
C THR A 12 6.38 19.61 -1.34
N ASP A 13 6.19 18.31 -1.12
CA ASP A 13 5.49 17.41 -2.04
C ASP A 13 3.99 17.74 -2.11
N ILE A 14 3.35 18.11 -0.99
CA ILE A 14 1.97 18.62 -0.94
C ILE A 14 1.85 19.93 -1.71
N HIS A 15 2.81 20.86 -1.54
CA HIS A 15 2.79 22.12 -2.27
C HIS A 15 2.89 21.89 -3.78
N ASN A 16 3.75 20.97 -4.22
CA ASN A 16 3.86 20.60 -5.64
C ASN A 16 2.59 19.92 -6.17
N ALA A 17 1.97 19.05 -5.36
CA ALA A 17 0.70 18.43 -5.70
C ALA A 17 -0.43 19.46 -5.85
N LEU A 18 -0.54 20.42 -4.92
CA LEU A 18 -1.51 21.52 -4.98
C LEU A 18 -1.30 22.44 -6.18
N LYS A 19 -0.04 22.72 -6.56
CA LYS A 19 0.26 23.48 -7.79
C LYS A 19 -0.20 22.76 -9.05
N SER A 20 -0.15 21.43 -9.03
CA SER A 20 -0.51 20.57 -10.16
C SER A 20 -1.99 20.17 -10.15
N TRP A 21 -2.79 20.73 -9.24
CA TRP A 21 -4.22 20.39 -9.05
C TRP A 21 -5.05 20.41 -10.34
N HIS A 22 -4.74 21.37 -11.22
CA HIS A 22 -5.43 21.58 -12.49
C HIS A 22 -4.76 20.92 -13.70
N ASP A 23 -3.58 20.34 -13.54
CA ASP A 23 -2.81 19.77 -14.65
C ASP A 23 -3.48 18.52 -15.21
N PRO A 24 -3.99 18.52 -16.46
CA PRO A 24 -4.61 17.35 -17.07
C PRO A 24 -3.60 16.27 -17.49
N HIS A 25 -2.30 16.59 -17.55
CA HIS A 25 -1.22 15.71 -18.01
C HIS A 25 -0.34 15.20 -16.86
N LEU A 26 -0.89 15.13 -15.65
CA LEU A 26 -0.16 14.63 -14.50
C LEU A 26 0.04 13.11 -14.61
N ASP A 27 1.21 12.70 -15.09
CA ASP A 27 1.59 11.29 -15.24
C ASP A 27 2.02 10.64 -13.92
N THR A 28 2.59 11.43 -13.00
CA THR A 28 3.08 10.97 -11.69
C THR A 28 2.70 11.94 -10.57
N SER A 29 2.30 11.40 -9.42
CA SER A 29 1.99 12.20 -8.23
C SER A 29 3.24 12.37 -7.36
N SER A 30 3.47 13.56 -6.81
CA SER A 30 4.49 13.75 -5.77
C SER A 30 4.16 13.05 -4.44
N LEU A 31 2.98 12.45 -4.33
CA LEU A 31 2.48 11.73 -3.16
C LEU A 31 2.37 10.21 -3.41
N ASP A 32 2.91 9.71 -4.51
CA ASP A 32 2.82 8.29 -4.92
C ASP A 32 3.43 7.32 -3.90
N TYR A 33 4.44 7.77 -3.15
CA TYR A 33 5.09 7.00 -2.09
C TYR A 33 4.27 6.84 -0.79
N LEU A 34 3.09 7.49 -0.70
CA LEU A 34 2.21 7.41 0.47
C LEU A 34 1.31 6.16 0.39
N GLN A 35 1.14 5.47 1.51
CA GLN A 35 0.17 4.38 1.65
C GLN A 35 -1.27 4.86 1.35
N LEU A 36 -1.60 6.11 1.71
CA LEU A 36 -2.87 6.74 1.33
C LEU A 36 -3.09 6.77 -0.18
N TYR A 37 -2.04 7.07 -0.95
CA TYR A 37 -2.12 7.11 -2.40
C TYR A 37 -2.31 5.73 -2.99
N GLN A 38 -1.57 4.74 -2.49
CA GLN A 38 -1.78 3.36 -2.87
C GLN A 38 -3.22 2.91 -2.57
N GLN A 39 -3.77 3.20 -1.39
CA GLN A 39 -5.14 2.82 -1.04
C GLN A 39 -6.19 3.48 -1.93
N ALA A 40 -6.03 4.76 -2.26
CA ALA A 40 -6.93 5.50 -3.16
C ALA A 40 -6.92 4.97 -4.61
N THR A 41 -5.85 4.26 -5.01
CA THR A 41 -5.72 3.67 -6.34
C THR A 41 -6.10 2.19 -6.40
N VAL A 42 -6.28 1.51 -5.24
CA VAL A 42 -6.73 0.11 -5.22
C VAL A 42 -8.13 -0.02 -5.84
N GLY A 43 -8.24 -0.91 -6.84
CA GLY A 43 -9.53 -1.41 -7.32
C GLY A 43 -10.34 -0.44 -8.19
N SER A 44 -9.82 0.75 -8.51
CA SER A 44 -10.49 1.67 -9.42
C SER A 44 -9.51 2.27 -10.43
N SER A 45 -9.94 2.37 -11.69
CA SER A 45 -9.17 2.97 -12.79
C SER A 45 -9.16 4.50 -12.67
N VAL A 46 -8.78 4.98 -11.50
CA VAL A 46 -8.73 6.39 -11.14
C VAL A 46 -7.47 6.99 -11.76
N SER A 47 -7.60 8.13 -12.44
CA SER A 47 -6.42 8.83 -12.94
C SER A 47 -5.54 9.31 -11.77
N VAL A 48 -4.22 9.35 -11.97
CA VAL A 48 -3.24 9.85 -10.99
C VAL A 48 -3.70 11.16 -10.35
N ARG A 49 -4.13 12.11 -11.17
CA ARG A 49 -4.70 13.39 -10.73
C ARG A 49 -5.88 13.22 -9.78
N ARG A 50 -6.83 12.34 -10.10
CA ARG A 50 -8.03 12.18 -9.28
C ARG A 50 -7.69 11.60 -7.91
N ALA A 51 -6.81 10.60 -7.85
CA ALA A 51 -6.35 10.03 -6.58
C ALA A 51 -5.62 11.08 -5.73
N THR A 52 -4.71 11.86 -6.32
CA THR A 52 -4.01 12.96 -5.62
C THR A 52 -4.98 14.03 -5.12
N ASN A 53 -5.92 14.45 -5.96
CA ASN A 53 -6.88 15.49 -5.61
C ASN A 53 -7.85 15.03 -4.51
N GLU A 54 -8.26 13.76 -4.50
CA GLU A 54 -9.11 13.19 -3.46
C GLU A 54 -8.44 13.25 -2.08
N ILE A 55 -7.18 12.81 -1.98
CA ILE A 55 -6.38 12.89 -0.75
C ILE A 55 -6.26 14.33 -0.25
N LEU A 56 -5.92 15.25 -1.17
CA LEU A 56 -5.78 16.68 -0.83
C LEU A 56 -7.12 17.31 -0.41
N LEU A 57 -8.22 16.93 -1.05
CA LEU A 57 -9.56 17.44 -0.73
C LEU A 57 -9.98 17.02 0.67
N GLU A 58 -9.87 15.72 1.00
CA GLU A 58 -10.20 15.21 2.33
C GLU A 58 -9.33 15.84 3.43
N ALA A 59 -8.04 16.03 3.15
CA ALA A 59 -7.13 16.68 4.08
C ALA A 59 -7.47 18.16 4.27
N LEU A 60 -7.87 18.88 3.20
CA LEU A 60 -8.36 20.26 3.28
C LEU A 60 -9.70 20.38 4.02
N GLU A 61 -10.58 19.40 3.89
CA GLU A 61 -11.83 19.32 4.65
C GLU A 61 -11.55 19.13 6.13
N THR A 62 -10.64 18.22 6.49
CA THR A 62 -10.18 18.03 7.86
C THR A 62 -9.55 19.31 8.40
N LEU A 63 -8.69 19.98 7.62
CA LEU A 63 -8.07 21.25 7.98
C LEU A 63 -9.12 22.34 8.21
N ALA A 64 -10.21 22.35 7.44
CA ALA A 64 -11.26 23.36 7.57
C ALA A 64 -12.01 23.26 8.91
N VAL A 65 -12.08 22.08 9.52
CA VAL A 65 -12.71 21.88 10.83
C VAL A 65 -11.93 22.58 11.95
N GLU A 66 -10.59 22.48 11.93
CA GLU A 66 -9.74 23.01 13.00
C GLU A 66 -9.16 24.40 12.68
N HIS A 67 -8.92 24.67 11.41
CA HIS A 67 -8.21 25.84 10.90
C HIS A 67 -8.87 26.40 9.63
N GLU A 68 -10.14 26.80 9.75
CA GLU A 68 -10.98 27.29 8.63
C GLU A 68 -10.26 28.32 7.74
N HIS A 69 -9.61 29.33 8.33
CA HIS A 69 -8.90 30.37 7.57
C HIS A 69 -7.73 29.83 6.77
N SER A 70 -7.00 28.84 7.30
CA SER A 70 -5.87 28.20 6.61
C SER A 70 -6.35 27.38 5.42
N ALA A 71 -7.40 26.57 5.62
CA ALA A 71 -8.02 25.81 4.53
C ALA A 71 -8.58 26.73 3.44
N ASN A 72 -9.28 27.80 3.82
CA ASN A 72 -9.83 28.78 2.87
C ASN A 72 -8.73 29.47 2.04
N LEU A 73 -7.62 29.87 2.68
CA LEU A 73 -6.48 30.46 1.96
C LEU A 73 -5.93 29.51 0.89
N LEU A 74 -5.72 28.23 1.24
CA LEU A 74 -5.21 27.23 0.30
C LEU A 74 -6.20 26.97 -0.85
N ARG A 75 -7.50 26.88 -0.55
CA ARG A 75 -8.55 26.71 -1.57
C ARG A 75 -8.58 27.87 -2.57
N LEU A 76 -8.63 29.11 -2.07
CA LEU A 76 -8.62 30.31 -2.92
C LEU A 76 -7.38 30.35 -3.82
N HIS A 77 -6.20 30.02 -3.28
CA HIS A 77 -4.96 30.11 -4.04
C HIS A 77 -4.81 28.98 -5.07
N PHE A 78 -5.01 27.72 -4.66
CA PHE A 78 -4.67 26.56 -5.50
C PHE A 78 -5.87 26.01 -6.26
N LEU A 79 -7.03 25.86 -5.60
CA LEU A 79 -8.22 25.28 -6.22
C LEU A 79 -8.94 26.30 -7.10
N ASP A 80 -9.10 27.53 -6.62
CA ASP A 80 -9.73 28.61 -7.41
C ASP A 80 -8.73 29.33 -8.33
N GLY A 81 -7.43 29.02 -8.22
CA GLY A 81 -6.37 29.58 -9.05
C GLY A 81 -6.12 31.08 -8.84
N MET A 82 -6.52 31.66 -7.70
CA MET A 82 -6.30 33.07 -7.43
C MET A 82 -4.82 33.36 -7.18
N LEU A 83 -4.32 34.46 -7.75
CA LEU A 83 -2.98 34.94 -7.46
C LEU A 83 -2.87 35.37 -5.99
N MET A 84 -1.70 35.16 -5.36
CA MET A 84 -1.53 35.41 -3.92
C MET A 84 -1.89 36.84 -3.50
N HIS A 85 -1.64 37.84 -4.35
CA HIS A 85 -2.04 39.22 -4.06
C HIS A 85 -3.57 39.41 -4.05
N ALA A 86 -4.29 38.70 -4.92
CA ALA A 86 -5.75 38.73 -4.95
C ALA A 86 -6.33 38.02 -3.71
N VAL A 87 -5.72 36.91 -3.28
CA VAL A 87 -6.05 36.23 -2.03
C VAL A 87 -5.82 37.16 -0.82
N ALA A 88 -4.67 37.83 -0.77
CA ALA A 88 -4.33 38.77 0.30
C ALA A 88 -5.37 39.91 0.40
N ASN A 89 -5.74 40.50 -0.73
CA ASN A 89 -6.78 41.53 -0.80
C ASN A 89 -8.15 40.99 -0.35
N ARG A 90 -8.54 39.79 -0.81
CA ARG A 90 -9.82 39.17 -0.45
C ARG A 90 -9.92 38.86 1.05
N LEU A 91 -8.80 38.50 1.68
CA LEU A 91 -8.70 38.23 3.11
C LEU A 91 -8.39 39.48 3.94
N ASN A 92 -8.28 40.67 3.33
CA ASN A 92 -7.91 41.94 3.99
C ASN A 92 -6.59 41.85 4.79
N ILE A 93 -5.58 41.18 4.24
CA ILE A 93 -4.24 41.05 4.85
C ILE A 93 -3.15 41.52 3.90
N GLY A 94 -2.00 41.92 4.45
CA GLY A 94 -0.82 42.25 3.64
C GLY A 94 -0.25 41.02 2.91
N GLN A 95 0.35 41.23 1.73
CA GLN A 95 0.91 40.14 0.91
C GLN A 95 1.97 39.31 1.65
N SER A 96 2.88 39.95 2.40
CA SER A 96 3.89 39.26 3.21
C SER A 96 3.24 38.36 4.28
N THR A 97 2.16 38.84 4.90
CA THR A 97 1.36 38.07 5.85
C THR A 97 0.65 36.89 5.17
N ALA A 98 0.16 37.07 3.94
CA ALA A 98 -0.48 36.00 3.17
C ALA A 98 0.49 34.86 2.86
N TYR A 99 1.71 35.15 2.38
CA TYR A 99 2.73 34.13 2.16
C TYR A 99 3.13 33.41 3.45
N ARG A 100 3.28 34.13 4.57
CA ARG A 100 3.56 33.50 5.86
C ARG A 100 2.43 32.56 6.30
N LYS A 101 1.17 33.01 6.19
CA LYS A 101 -0.01 32.20 6.50
C LYS A 101 -0.17 31.00 5.56
N GLN A 102 0.23 31.12 4.29
CA GLN A 102 0.28 30.00 3.36
C GLN A 102 1.26 28.93 3.84
N GLN A 103 2.47 29.31 4.25
CA GLN A 103 3.46 28.36 4.76
C GLN A 103 2.98 27.67 6.03
N GLU A 104 2.35 28.41 6.94
CA GLU A 104 1.69 27.85 8.13
C GLU A 104 0.56 26.89 7.75
N ALA A 105 -0.29 27.26 6.80
CA ALA A 105 -1.38 26.41 6.32
C ALA A 105 -0.88 25.12 5.65
N LEU A 106 0.18 25.20 4.84
CA LEU A 106 0.82 24.03 4.23
C LEU A 106 1.43 23.11 5.29
N HIS A 107 2.03 23.68 6.34
CA HIS A 107 2.55 22.91 7.46
C HIS A 107 1.43 22.16 8.21
N GLN A 108 0.31 22.82 8.52
CA GLN A 108 -0.84 22.17 9.16
C GLN A 108 -1.45 21.08 8.27
N LEU A 109 -1.57 21.34 6.97
CA LEU A 109 -2.04 20.33 6.02
C LEU A 109 -1.10 19.12 5.97
N ALA A 110 0.21 19.34 6.04
CA ALA A 110 1.20 18.27 6.09
C ALA A 110 1.09 17.42 7.36
N LEU A 111 0.83 18.02 8.51
CA LEU A 111 0.57 17.29 9.76
C LEU A 111 -0.68 16.40 9.64
N ILE A 112 -1.77 16.91 9.05
CA ILE A 112 -3.01 16.15 8.82
C ILE A 112 -2.74 14.96 7.89
N ILE A 113 -2.05 15.18 6.77
CA ILE A 113 -1.73 14.11 5.82
C ILE A 113 -0.79 13.08 6.47
N GLN A 114 0.19 13.52 7.27
CA GLN A 114 1.08 12.61 8.00
C GLN A 114 0.30 11.74 9.01
N ALA A 115 -0.64 12.33 9.74
CA ALA A 115 -1.48 11.58 10.68
C ALA A 115 -2.36 10.53 9.95
N LYS A 116 -2.99 10.93 8.83
CA LYS A 116 -3.76 10.02 7.97
C LYS A 116 -2.88 8.92 7.37
N GLU A 117 -1.67 9.23 6.94
CA GLU A 117 -0.71 8.27 6.39
C GLU A 117 -0.29 7.24 7.44
N ASN A 118 0.02 7.69 8.66
CA ASN A 118 0.35 6.79 9.76
C ASN A 118 -0.82 5.85 10.08
N GLN A 119 -2.05 6.37 10.07
CA GLN A 119 -3.25 5.55 10.27
C GLN A 119 -3.43 4.52 9.14
N ALA A 120 -3.28 4.95 7.88
CA ALA A 120 -3.36 4.06 6.72
C ALA A 120 -2.31 2.94 6.75
N ARG A 121 -1.08 3.26 7.19
CA ARG A 121 -0.01 2.27 7.39
C ARG A 121 -0.33 1.26 8.48
N ILE A 122 -0.85 1.72 9.63
CA ILE A 122 -1.25 0.85 10.73
C ILE A 122 -2.37 -0.10 10.29
N GLU A 123 -3.36 0.43 9.56
CA GLU A 123 -4.45 -0.37 9.01
C GLU A 123 -3.94 -1.40 8.02
N TYR A 124 -3.11 -0.98 7.05
CA TYR A 124 -2.49 -1.88 6.08
C TYR A 124 -1.70 -3.00 6.77
N GLN A 125 -0.82 -2.66 7.72
CA GLN A 125 -0.06 -3.64 8.48
C GLN A 125 -0.97 -4.60 9.25
N THR A 126 -2.02 -4.08 9.88
CA THR A 126 -3.00 -4.90 10.62
C THR A 126 -3.72 -5.86 9.68
N HIS A 127 -4.08 -5.42 8.47
CA HIS A 127 -4.69 -6.27 7.46
C HIS A 127 -3.72 -7.34 6.96
N LEU A 128 -2.47 -6.97 6.67
CA LEU A 128 -1.42 -7.90 6.27
C LEU A 128 -1.20 -8.97 7.34
N GLU A 129 -1.04 -8.59 8.60
CA GLU A 129 -0.85 -9.53 9.72
C GLU A 129 -2.01 -10.52 9.86
N LYS A 130 -3.26 -10.05 9.72
CA LYS A 130 -4.44 -10.92 9.74
C LYS A 130 -4.43 -11.95 8.60
N ARG A 131 -3.94 -11.57 7.41
CA ARG A 131 -3.86 -12.47 6.24
C ARG A 131 -2.76 -13.51 6.39
N LEU A 132 -1.58 -13.11 6.92
CA LEU A 132 -0.40 -13.98 6.95
C LEU A 132 -0.58 -15.22 7.84
N ARG A 133 -1.44 -15.17 8.88
CA ARG A 133 -1.66 -16.28 9.84
C ARG A 133 -0.35 -16.90 10.37
N LEU A 134 0.73 -16.11 10.38
CA LEU A 134 2.07 -16.49 10.82
C LEU A 134 2.43 -15.64 12.04
N PRO A 135 3.30 -16.13 12.94
CA PRO A 135 3.76 -15.34 14.06
C PRO A 135 4.37 -14.01 13.56
N PRO A 136 3.92 -12.86 14.09
CA PRO A 136 4.54 -11.58 13.79
C PRO A 136 5.97 -11.57 14.32
N ASN A 137 6.90 -10.99 13.56
CA ASN A 137 8.30 -10.78 13.96
C ASN A 137 9.04 -12.04 14.42
N PRO A 138 9.34 -13.00 13.53
CA PRO A 138 10.19 -14.13 13.89
C PRO A 138 11.56 -13.62 14.38
N GLN A 139 12.03 -14.07 15.55
CA GLN A 139 13.41 -13.84 15.94
C GLN A 139 14.32 -14.64 15.03
N LEU A 140 15.00 -13.94 14.13
CA LEU A 140 15.92 -14.54 13.17
C LEU A 140 17.35 -14.09 13.52
N PHE A 141 18.28 -15.03 13.49
CA PHE A 141 19.68 -14.77 13.83
C PHE A 141 20.58 -15.06 12.62
N GLY A 142 21.47 -14.13 12.29
CA GLY A 142 22.45 -14.31 11.22
C GLY A 142 21.85 -14.43 9.81
N VAL A 143 20.66 -13.87 9.57
CA VAL A 143 19.96 -13.94 8.27
C VAL A 143 19.96 -12.63 7.49
N GLU A 144 20.58 -11.56 8.01
CA GLU A 144 20.48 -10.22 7.40
C GLU A 144 20.94 -10.21 5.93
N ASP A 145 22.04 -10.88 5.60
CA ASP A 145 22.52 -10.98 4.21
C ASP A 145 21.49 -11.67 3.30
N ARG A 146 20.79 -12.68 3.82
CA ARG A 146 19.75 -13.41 3.09
C ARG A 146 18.47 -12.58 2.95
N LEU A 147 18.12 -11.82 3.99
CA LEU A 147 16.99 -10.89 3.96
C LEU A 147 17.24 -9.81 2.90
N ASN A 148 18.43 -9.20 2.91
CA ASN A 148 18.81 -8.16 1.96
C ASN A 148 18.88 -8.70 0.54
N GLY A 149 19.46 -9.88 0.34
CA GLY A 149 19.51 -10.52 -0.98
C GLY A 149 18.13 -10.87 -1.53
N LEU A 150 17.20 -11.35 -0.69
CA LEU A 150 15.83 -11.62 -1.11
C LEU A 150 15.05 -10.31 -1.37
N LEU A 151 15.24 -9.28 -0.54
CA LEU A 151 14.67 -7.96 -0.77
C LEU A 151 15.12 -7.39 -2.11
N GLU A 152 16.43 -7.39 -2.38
CA GLU A 152 17.00 -6.92 -3.65
C GLU A 152 16.47 -7.73 -4.84
N ALA A 153 16.36 -9.06 -4.71
CA ALA A 153 15.79 -9.89 -5.78
C ALA A 153 14.32 -9.58 -6.07
N LEU A 154 13.54 -9.16 -5.07
CA LEU A 154 12.12 -8.84 -5.21
C LEU A 154 11.88 -7.41 -5.70
N THR A 155 12.81 -6.47 -5.47
CA THR A 155 12.67 -5.06 -5.85
C THR A 155 13.53 -4.67 -7.05
N ALA A 156 14.42 -5.54 -7.52
CA ALA A 156 15.29 -5.23 -8.64
C ALA A 156 14.48 -5.01 -9.94
N PRO A 157 14.73 -3.89 -10.66
CA PRO A 157 14.05 -3.61 -11.91
C PRO A 157 14.30 -4.72 -12.94
N ALA A 158 13.22 -5.37 -13.40
CA ALA A 158 13.19 -6.37 -14.47
C ALA A 158 13.71 -7.79 -14.17
N THR A 159 13.83 -8.22 -12.91
CA THR A 159 14.42 -9.54 -12.59
C THR A 159 13.40 -10.56 -12.11
N SER A 160 12.78 -11.28 -13.07
CA SER A 160 11.93 -12.47 -12.85
C SER A 160 10.60 -12.24 -12.11
N TRP A 161 9.49 -12.64 -12.75
CA TRP A 161 8.17 -12.68 -12.12
C TRP A 161 8.02 -13.82 -11.10
N LEU A 162 9.04 -14.67 -10.96
CA LEU A 162 9.07 -15.83 -10.08
C LEU A 162 10.41 -15.92 -9.34
N THR A 163 10.33 -16.01 -8.01
CA THR A 163 11.48 -16.22 -7.12
C THR A 163 11.26 -17.48 -6.31
N SER A 164 12.15 -18.48 -6.46
CA SER A 164 12.13 -19.72 -5.68
C SER A 164 13.01 -19.57 -4.44
N VAL A 165 12.46 -19.88 -3.26
CA VAL A 165 13.21 -19.92 -2.00
C VAL A 165 13.41 -21.37 -1.59
N GLU A 166 14.63 -21.87 -1.80
CA GLU A 166 14.97 -23.28 -1.59
C GLU A 166 15.84 -23.50 -0.34
N GLY A 167 15.85 -24.75 0.13
CA GLY A 167 16.62 -25.15 1.30
C GLY A 167 15.99 -26.32 2.05
N LEU A 168 16.73 -26.86 3.01
CA LEU A 168 16.30 -28.01 3.82
C LEU A 168 15.00 -27.73 4.60
N GLY A 169 14.26 -28.78 4.91
CA GLY A 169 13.08 -28.69 5.78
C GLY A 169 13.47 -28.11 7.16
N GLY A 170 12.67 -27.20 7.69
CA GLY A 170 12.90 -26.60 9.00
C GLY A 170 14.01 -25.54 9.07
N ILE A 171 14.71 -25.22 7.97
CA ILE A 171 15.79 -24.21 7.97
C ILE A 171 15.30 -22.75 8.13
N GLY A 172 13.98 -22.55 8.19
CA GLY A 172 13.37 -21.23 8.37
C GLY A 172 13.05 -20.47 7.08
N LYS A 173 12.83 -21.14 5.94
CA LYS A 173 12.44 -20.50 4.66
C LYS A 173 11.18 -19.63 4.81
N THR A 174 10.10 -20.24 5.32
CA THR A 174 8.85 -19.55 5.65
C THR A 174 9.10 -18.35 6.55
N ALA A 175 9.95 -18.50 7.58
CA ALA A 175 10.26 -17.41 8.51
C ALA A 175 11.07 -16.27 7.85
N LEU A 176 12.00 -16.60 6.95
CA LEU A 176 12.76 -15.63 6.17
C LEU A 176 11.83 -14.82 5.26
N VAL A 177 10.98 -15.47 4.47
CA VAL A 177 10.02 -14.80 3.57
C VAL A 177 9.04 -13.96 4.39
N ASN A 178 8.52 -14.50 5.49
CA ASN A 178 7.66 -13.80 6.44
C ASN A 178 8.31 -12.52 6.98
N ALA A 179 9.62 -12.53 7.26
CA ALA A 179 10.33 -11.33 7.68
C ALA A 179 10.54 -10.32 6.54
N VAL A 180 10.86 -10.78 5.32
CA VAL A 180 11.09 -9.89 4.17
C VAL A 180 9.82 -9.14 3.77
N ILE A 181 8.66 -9.78 3.70
CA ILE A 181 7.41 -9.12 3.29
C ILE A 181 6.91 -8.03 4.25
N ARG A 182 7.46 -7.99 5.47
CA ARG A 182 7.17 -6.94 6.47
C ARG A 182 8.14 -5.75 6.37
N ARG A 183 9.12 -5.81 5.47
CA ARG A 183 10.07 -4.71 5.24
C ARG A 183 9.32 -3.52 4.61
N PRO A 184 9.47 -2.30 5.16
CA PRO A 184 8.83 -1.10 4.60
C PRO A 184 9.16 -0.88 3.12
N GLU A 185 10.38 -1.22 2.71
CA GLU A 185 10.85 -1.13 1.33
C GLU A 185 9.97 -1.94 0.37
N LEU A 186 9.48 -3.09 0.82
CA LEU A 186 8.66 -3.98 0.02
C LEU A 186 7.19 -3.54 -0.02
N ILE A 187 6.70 -2.98 1.09
CA ILE A 187 5.34 -2.42 1.17
C ILE A 187 5.16 -1.23 0.21
N VAL A 188 6.21 -0.43 0.00
CA VAL A 188 6.16 0.69 -0.93
C VAL A 188 6.20 0.23 -2.39
N GLU A 189 6.89 -0.88 -2.68
CA GLU A 189 7.07 -1.40 -4.04
C GLU A 189 5.82 -2.10 -4.60
N PHE A 190 5.04 -2.76 -3.73
CA PHE A 190 3.87 -3.53 -4.14
C PHE A 190 2.57 -2.90 -3.65
N GLN A 191 1.57 -2.88 -4.53
CA GLN A 191 0.22 -2.40 -4.26
C GLN A 191 -0.46 -3.20 -3.13
N ASP A 192 -0.26 -4.52 -3.13
CA ASP A 192 -0.66 -5.40 -2.04
C ASP A 192 0.16 -6.70 -2.06
N ILE A 193 0.18 -7.38 -0.92
CA ILE A 193 0.88 -8.65 -0.72
C ILE A 193 -0.14 -9.71 -0.29
N ALA A 194 -0.13 -10.85 -0.99
CA ALA A 194 -0.92 -12.02 -0.63
C ALA A 194 -0.03 -13.20 -0.24
N TRP A 195 -0.51 -14.00 0.70
CA TRP A 195 0.15 -15.23 1.14
C TRP A 195 -0.81 -16.41 1.09
N VAL A 196 -0.43 -17.43 0.34
CA VAL A 196 -1.20 -18.66 0.21
C VAL A 196 -0.31 -19.83 0.62
N SER A 197 -0.80 -20.67 1.52
CA SER A 197 -0.08 -21.84 2.00
C SER A 197 -0.79 -23.10 1.51
N ALA A 198 -0.06 -24.03 0.92
CA ALA A 198 -0.60 -25.32 0.48
C ALA A 198 -0.58 -26.39 1.59
N LYS A 199 -0.30 -26.02 2.86
CA LYS A 199 -0.26 -26.96 4.01
C LYS A 199 -1.55 -27.77 4.11
N THR A 200 -1.39 -29.08 4.22
CA THR A 200 -2.46 -30.07 4.43
C THR A 200 -2.50 -30.63 5.86
N ARG A 201 -1.58 -30.19 6.74
CA ARG A 201 -1.47 -30.66 8.13
C ARG A 201 -1.10 -29.53 9.07
N ALA A 202 -1.85 -29.41 10.17
CA ALA A 202 -1.52 -28.55 11.29
C ALA A 202 -0.97 -29.40 12.45
N PHE A 203 0.07 -28.89 13.11
CA PHE A 203 0.58 -29.51 14.32
C PHE A 203 -0.05 -28.83 15.53
N PHE A 204 -0.74 -29.61 16.36
CA PHE A 204 -1.31 -29.14 17.62
C PHE A 204 -0.48 -29.70 18.78
N PRO A 205 0.15 -28.83 19.61
CA PRO A 205 0.89 -29.27 20.79
C PRO A 205 0.00 -30.11 21.71
N GLY A 206 0.36 -31.37 21.95
CA GLY A 206 -0.39 -32.31 22.78
C GLY A 206 -1.36 -33.25 22.04
N MET A 207 -1.74 -32.96 20.79
CA MET A 207 -2.59 -33.83 19.96
C MET A 207 -1.87 -34.43 18.74
N GLY A 208 -0.65 -33.99 18.45
CA GLY A 208 0.12 -34.46 17.30
C GLY A 208 -0.27 -33.72 16.02
N PHE A 209 -0.03 -34.35 14.86
CA PHE A 209 -0.47 -33.80 13.57
C PHE A 209 -1.93 -34.15 13.35
N GLU A 210 -2.80 -33.16 13.29
CA GLU A 210 -4.13 -33.34 12.73
C GLU A 210 -4.08 -32.97 11.24
N ASN A 211 -4.75 -33.77 10.42
CA ASN A 211 -5.03 -33.35 9.06
C ASN A 211 -5.98 -32.16 9.19
N GLU A 212 -5.51 -30.95 8.85
CA GLU A 212 -6.46 -29.90 8.51
C GLU A 212 -7.25 -30.44 7.32
N THR A 213 -8.57 -30.51 7.44
CA THR A 213 -9.49 -30.90 6.36
C THR A 213 -9.53 -29.89 5.22
N SER A 214 -8.48 -29.08 5.07
CA SER A 214 -8.28 -28.20 3.92
C SER A 214 -7.90 -29.09 2.73
N PRO A 215 -8.71 -29.11 1.65
CA PRO A 215 -8.33 -29.78 0.42
C PRO A 215 -6.98 -29.23 -0.05
N ALA A 216 -6.18 -30.07 -0.70
CA ALA A 216 -4.93 -29.62 -1.28
C ALA A 216 -5.19 -28.41 -2.20
N LEU A 217 -4.22 -27.48 -2.24
CA LEU A 217 -4.40 -26.24 -2.95
C LEU A 217 -4.69 -26.50 -4.45
N THR A 218 -5.91 -26.16 -4.87
CA THR A 218 -6.32 -26.18 -6.28
C THR A 218 -6.20 -24.78 -6.88
N VAL A 219 -6.13 -24.69 -8.20
CA VAL A 219 -6.12 -23.39 -8.91
C VAL A 219 -7.35 -22.54 -8.54
N GLU A 220 -8.52 -23.16 -8.38
CA GLU A 220 -9.74 -22.45 -8.00
C GLU A 220 -9.67 -21.89 -6.58
N THR A 221 -9.23 -22.71 -5.61
CA THR A 221 -9.04 -22.25 -4.23
C THR A 221 -7.95 -21.18 -4.10
N LEU A 222 -6.90 -21.25 -4.93
CA LEU A 222 -5.87 -20.21 -5.01
C LEU A 222 -6.47 -18.90 -5.51
N ILE A 223 -7.24 -18.93 -6.61
CA ILE A 223 -7.89 -17.73 -7.16
C ILE A 223 -8.85 -17.11 -6.13
N ASP A 224 -9.70 -17.92 -5.50
CA ASP A 224 -10.65 -17.43 -4.49
C ASP A 224 -9.92 -16.82 -3.30
N THR A 225 -8.88 -17.49 -2.79
CA THR A 225 -8.05 -16.97 -1.69
C THR A 225 -7.40 -15.64 -2.06
N LEU A 226 -6.86 -15.50 -3.27
CA LEU A 226 -6.25 -14.26 -3.72
C LEU A 226 -7.28 -13.13 -3.87
N LEU A 227 -8.46 -13.42 -4.43
CA LEU A 227 -9.54 -12.45 -4.56
C LEU A 227 -10.05 -11.99 -3.18
N GLU A 228 -10.20 -12.90 -2.22
CA GLU A 228 -10.52 -12.57 -0.83
C GLU A 228 -9.44 -11.69 -0.20
N GLN A 229 -8.17 -12.06 -0.32
CA GLN A 229 -7.07 -11.30 0.25
C GLN A 229 -6.98 -9.90 -0.36
N PHE A 230 -7.16 -9.74 -1.67
CA PHE A 230 -7.18 -8.43 -2.33
C PHE A 230 -8.51 -7.65 -2.17
N ASN A 231 -9.37 -8.06 -1.23
CA ASN A 231 -10.68 -7.45 -0.94
C ASN A 231 -11.63 -7.38 -2.15
N GLN A 232 -11.49 -8.30 -3.11
CA GLN A 232 -12.34 -8.43 -4.30
C GLN A 232 -13.45 -9.47 -4.10
N THR A 233 -14.04 -9.51 -2.90
CA THR A 233 -15.04 -10.53 -2.50
C THR A 233 -16.30 -10.52 -3.37
N ALA A 234 -16.64 -9.37 -3.97
CA ALA A 234 -17.74 -9.25 -4.92
C ALA A 234 -17.58 -10.14 -6.17
N LEU A 235 -16.35 -10.52 -6.52
CA LEU A 235 -16.06 -11.38 -7.68
C LEU A 235 -16.18 -12.88 -7.36
N LEU A 236 -16.29 -13.27 -6.08
CA LEU A 236 -16.33 -14.68 -5.66
C LEU A 236 -17.59 -15.41 -6.11
N THR A 237 -18.65 -14.69 -6.44
CA THR A 237 -19.91 -15.27 -6.95
C THR A 237 -19.91 -15.49 -8.47
N GLN A 238 -18.87 -15.03 -9.17
CA GLN A 238 -18.74 -15.17 -10.62
C GLN A 238 -18.29 -16.58 -11.03
N SER A 239 -18.37 -16.89 -12.32
CA SER A 239 -17.84 -18.15 -12.85
C SER A 239 -16.32 -18.25 -12.69
N PRO A 240 -15.73 -19.45 -12.63
CA PRO A 240 -14.27 -19.62 -12.50
C PRO A 240 -13.46 -18.91 -13.59
N GLN A 241 -13.97 -18.87 -14.84
CA GLN A 241 -13.31 -18.15 -15.93
C GLN A 241 -13.31 -16.63 -15.71
N GLU A 242 -14.43 -16.08 -15.23
CA GLU A 242 -14.56 -14.64 -14.93
C GLU A 242 -13.68 -14.22 -13.75
N LYS A 243 -13.65 -15.03 -12.68
CA LYS A 243 -12.74 -14.83 -11.54
C LYS A 243 -11.28 -14.76 -12.00
N LYS A 244 -10.84 -15.73 -12.81
CA LYS A 244 -9.48 -15.76 -13.36
C LYS A 244 -9.19 -14.53 -14.21
N ALA A 245 -10.08 -14.17 -15.12
CA ALA A 245 -9.91 -13.01 -15.99
C ALA A 245 -9.85 -11.70 -15.20
N ALA A 246 -10.67 -11.57 -14.16
CA ALA A 246 -10.70 -10.42 -13.29
C ALA A 246 -9.42 -10.32 -12.43
N LEU A 247 -8.93 -11.43 -11.87
CA LEU A 247 -7.67 -11.48 -11.15
C LEU A 247 -6.50 -11.09 -12.06
N ILE A 248 -6.42 -11.63 -13.29
CA ILE A 248 -5.39 -11.25 -14.26
C ILE A 248 -5.44 -9.75 -14.58
N ARG A 249 -6.64 -9.19 -14.74
CA ARG A 249 -6.82 -7.75 -14.99
C ARG A 249 -6.32 -6.92 -13.80
N LEU A 250 -6.64 -7.33 -12.57
CA LEU A 250 -6.17 -6.69 -11.35
C LEU A 250 -4.64 -6.69 -11.26
N LEU A 251 -4.01 -7.87 -11.42
CA LEU A 251 -2.56 -8.03 -11.32
C LEU A 251 -1.77 -7.31 -12.43
N LYS A 252 -2.44 -6.88 -13.52
CA LYS A 252 -1.84 -6.07 -14.58
C LYS A 252 -1.90 -4.57 -14.34
N GLN A 253 -2.72 -4.11 -13.39
CA GLN A 253 -2.92 -2.68 -13.14
C GLN A 253 -1.84 -2.08 -12.24
N ALA A 254 -1.26 -2.90 -11.36
CA ALA A 254 -0.28 -2.47 -10.37
C ALA A 254 0.64 -3.66 -10.00
N PRO A 255 1.82 -3.43 -9.41
CA PRO A 255 2.68 -4.49 -8.92
C PRO A 255 2.04 -5.19 -7.71
N TYR A 256 1.93 -6.52 -7.74
CA TYR A 256 1.48 -7.33 -6.59
C TYR A 256 2.51 -8.41 -6.27
N LEU A 257 2.70 -8.70 -4.99
CA LEU A 257 3.50 -9.84 -4.56
C LEU A 257 2.57 -10.97 -4.09
N ILE A 258 2.76 -12.15 -4.65
CA ILE A 258 2.06 -13.37 -4.24
C ILE A 258 3.09 -14.35 -3.70
N VAL A 259 2.98 -14.68 -2.41
CA VAL A 259 3.77 -15.73 -1.78
C VAL A 259 2.98 -17.02 -1.79
N VAL A 260 3.57 -18.08 -2.32
CA VAL A 260 3.01 -19.44 -2.28
C VAL A 260 3.94 -20.32 -1.47
N ASP A 261 3.52 -20.70 -0.27
CA ASP A 261 4.32 -21.47 0.69
C ASP A 261 3.93 -22.96 0.73
N ASN A 262 4.91 -23.81 1.00
CA ASN A 262 4.79 -25.28 1.05
C ASN A 262 4.26 -25.89 -0.26
N LEU A 263 4.76 -25.40 -1.40
CA LEU A 263 4.39 -25.87 -2.74
C LEU A 263 4.49 -27.39 -2.93
N GLU A 264 5.37 -28.07 -2.19
CA GLU A 264 5.55 -29.51 -2.22
C GLU A 264 4.30 -30.33 -1.84
N THR A 265 3.30 -29.70 -1.23
CA THR A 265 2.02 -30.36 -0.86
C THR A 265 0.88 -30.06 -1.83
N MET A 266 1.14 -29.37 -2.96
CA MET A 266 0.15 -29.20 -4.03
C MET A 266 -0.13 -30.53 -4.75
N ILE A 267 -1.36 -30.71 -5.21
CA ILE A 267 -1.71 -31.82 -6.12
C ILE A 267 -1.37 -31.39 -7.54
N ASP A 268 -0.50 -32.16 -8.20
CA ASP A 268 -0.16 -31.94 -9.62
C ASP A 268 -1.41 -31.97 -10.50
N PHE A 269 -1.62 -30.91 -11.28
CA PHE A 269 -2.49 -30.96 -12.45
C PHE A 269 -1.73 -31.67 -13.58
N GLN A 270 -1.98 -32.96 -13.77
CA GLN A 270 -1.73 -33.57 -15.08
C GLN A 270 -2.72 -32.96 -16.07
N THR A 271 -2.16 -32.37 -17.14
CA THR A 271 -2.92 -31.75 -18.23
C THR A 271 -3.59 -32.82 -19.09
#